data_AF-A0A7C1G6C0-F1
#
_entry.id   AF-A0A7C1G6C0-F1
#
_cell.length_a   1.000
_cell.length_b   1.000
_cell.length_c   1.000
_cell.angle_alpha   90.00
_cell.angle_beta   90.00
_cell.angle_gamma   90.00
#
_symmetry.space_group_name_H-M   'P 1'
#
loop_
_entity.id
_entity.type
_entity.pdbx_description
1 polymer ?
#
loop_
_entity_poly.entity_id
_entity_poly.type
_entity_poly.pdbx_seq_one_letter_code
_entity_poly.pdbx_strand_id
1 'polypeptide(L)'
;NPTVYGLYGSRVLESLQGAGLDVYTVLTPDGEEYKDLLWAYHILSRLLKTGLDRNSVIFALGGGVVGDITGFCASTYMRGISYIQIPTTLLSQVDSSVGGKTGVNHHLGKNMIGTFYQPGLVWIDIETLKTLPERELLSGIAEVIKYGVIWDREFFEYLDKKRDELLGLDPETLSAVIRRSCGIKAAVVSKDERESGLRAILNYGHTVGHAIETVTGYQRYLHGEAVAIGMVYEAEIARSLGMIDSEGVDSIRKLVRAYGLPAEAGHQLNMSNISSAMALDKKALSGTVRFVLPEEIGKVKIVSGVDTEILEKVMLGI
;
A
#
# COMPACT_ATOMS: atom_id res chain seq x y z
N ASN A 1 -11.57 5.12 12.41
CA ASN A 1 -12.94 4.61 12.14
C ASN A 1 -13.51 4.00 13.43
N PRO A 2 -14.83 3.72 13.53
CA PRO A 2 -15.43 3.08 14.72
C PRO A 2 -14.78 1.75 15.12
N THR A 3 -14.41 0.92 14.15
CA THR A 3 -13.77 -0.39 14.35
C THR A 3 -12.47 -0.26 15.16
N VAL A 4 -11.55 0.58 14.69
CA VAL A 4 -10.26 0.83 15.35
C VAL A 4 -10.44 1.62 16.64
N TYR A 5 -11.37 2.58 16.68
CA TYR A 5 -11.63 3.36 17.89
C TYR A 5 -12.13 2.48 19.04
N GLY A 6 -12.99 1.51 18.77
CA GLY A 6 -13.47 0.56 19.79
C GLY A 6 -12.36 -0.30 20.41
N LEU A 7 -11.25 -0.51 19.70
CA LEU A 7 -10.11 -1.30 20.17
C LEU A 7 -9.04 -0.45 20.87
N TYR A 8 -8.72 0.72 20.31
CA TYR A 8 -7.53 1.49 20.68
C TYR A 8 -7.83 2.94 21.09
N GLY A 9 -9.04 3.43 20.83
CA GLY A 9 -9.41 4.84 20.99
C GLY A 9 -9.23 5.35 22.42
N SER A 10 -9.77 4.63 23.41
CA SER A 10 -9.65 5.03 24.83
C SER A 10 -8.20 5.09 25.29
N ARG A 11 -7.39 4.08 24.95
CA ARG A 11 -5.97 4.03 25.33
C ARG A 11 -5.17 5.19 24.76
N VAL A 12 -5.41 5.54 23.49
CA VAL A 12 -4.75 6.68 22.84
C VAL A 12 -5.24 8.00 23.46
N LEU A 13 -6.55 8.14 23.69
CA LEU A 13 -7.13 9.33 24.29
C LEU A 13 -6.55 9.60 25.69
N GLU A 14 -6.55 8.58 26.56
CA GLU A 14 -6.00 8.66 27.92
C GLU A 14 -4.51 9.01 27.91
N SER A 15 -3.73 8.42 27.00
CA SER A 15 -2.29 8.71 26.87
C SER A 15 -2.04 10.18 26.48
N LEU A 16 -2.77 10.69 25.48
CA LEU A 16 -2.63 12.06 25.00
C LEU A 16 -3.12 13.08 26.04
N GLN A 17 -4.24 12.81 26.72
CA GLN A 17 -4.74 13.64 27.82
C GLN A 17 -3.80 13.62 29.02
N GLY A 18 -3.22 12.45 29.35
CA GLY A 18 -2.19 12.31 30.38
C GLY A 18 -0.92 13.11 30.08
N ALA A 19 -0.63 13.34 28.79
CA ALA A 19 0.44 14.24 28.34
C ALA A 19 0.05 15.74 28.38
N GLY A 20 -1.15 16.08 28.85
CA GLY A 20 -1.63 17.46 29.00
C GLY A 20 -2.23 18.07 27.74
N LEU A 21 -2.62 17.26 26.75
CA LEU A 21 -3.27 17.73 25.53
C LEU A 21 -4.79 17.80 25.70
N ASP A 22 -5.40 18.87 25.17
CA ASP A 22 -6.84 18.92 24.94
C ASP A 22 -7.19 18.13 23.68
N VAL A 23 -7.79 16.95 23.86
CA VAL A 23 -8.01 16.00 22.76
C VAL A 23 -9.47 15.96 22.32
N TYR A 24 -9.69 16.11 21.01
CA TYR A 24 -10.99 15.96 20.36
C TYR A 24 -10.98 14.77 19.41
N THR A 25 -12.05 13.99 19.40
CA THR A 25 -12.19 12.83 18.51
C THR A 25 -13.06 13.15 17.30
N VAL A 26 -12.61 12.72 16.12
CA VAL A 26 -13.40 12.70 14.88
C VAL A 26 -13.41 11.26 14.35
N LEU A 27 -14.60 10.70 14.17
CA LEU A 27 -14.76 9.36 13.60
C LEU A 27 -15.19 9.47 12.14
N THR A 28 -14.45 8.80 11.26
CA THR A 28 -14.87 8.49 9.88
C THR A 28 -15.48 7.09 9.84
N PRO A 29 -16.43 6.78 8.97
CA PRO A 29 -16.89 5.41 8.77
C PRO A 29 -15.74 4.53 8.31
N ASP A 30 -15.94 3.22 8.42
CA ASP A 30 -14.97 2.23 7.97
C ASP A 30 -15.24 1.83 6.52
N GLY A 31 -14.22 1.80 5.67
CA GLY A 31 -14.35 1.47 4.25
C GLY A 31 -13.61 2.44 3.30
N GLU A 32 -13.11 1.89 2.19
CA GLU A 32 -12.42 2.65 1.13
C GLU A 32 -13.39 3.61 0.40
N GLU A 33 -14.68 3.28 0.34
CA GLU A 33 -15.72 4.12 -0.26
C GLU A 33 -15.91 5.46 0.45
N TYR A 34 -15.49 5.56 1.72
CA TYR A 34 -15.55 6.78 2.51
C TYR A 34 -14.27 7.60 2.43
N LYS A 35 -13.27 7.14 1.68
CA LYS A 35 -12.04 7.87 1.40
C LYS A 35 -12.29 8.89 0.28
N ASP A 36 -13.15 9.86 0.52
CA ASP A 36 -13.61 10.83 -0.49
C ASP A 36 -13.56 12.29 -0.01
N LEU A 37 -13.85 13.24 -0.91
CA LEU A 37 -13.90 14.66 -0.58
C LEU A 37 -15.03 15.03 0.40
N LEU A 38 -16.11 14.23 0.46
CA LEU A 38 -17.22 14.48 1.36
C LEU A 38 -16.78 14.25 2.82
N TRP A 39 -16.09 13.15 3.09
CA TRP A 39 -15.54 12.89 4.41
C TRP A 39 -14.38 13.80 4.75
N ALA A 40 -13.56 14.22 3.77
CA ALA A 40 -12.56 15.25 4.01
C ALA A 40 -13.22 16.57 4.45
N TYR A 41 -14.31 16.98 3.79
CA TYR A 41 -15.10 18.15 4.19
C TYR A 41 -15.67 18.01 5.62
N HIS A 42 -16.17 16.82 5.99
CA HIS A 42 -16.67 16.58 7.35
C HIS A 42 -15.56 16.68 8.41
N ILE A 43 -14.38 16.10 8.15
CA ILE A 43 -13.23 16.22 9.04
C ILE A 43 -12.85 17.69 9.20
N LEU A 44 -12.63 18.41 8.10
CA LEU A 44 -12.26 19.83 8.13
C LEU A 44 -13.31 20.69 8.88
N SER A 45 -14.59 20.39 8.67
CA SER A 45 -15.69 21.05 9.39
C SER A 45 -15.64 20.83 10.91
N ARG A 46 -15.22 19.63 11.35
CA ARG A 46 -15.04 19.33 12.77
C ARG A 46 -13.85 20.11 13.34
N LEU A 47 -12.71 20.13 12.65
CA LEU A 47 -11.52 20.89 13.06
C LEU A 47 -11.82 22.39 13.24
N LEU A 48 -12.60 22.98 12.32
CA LEU A 48 -13.05 24.38 12.44
C LEU A 48 -13.98 24.60 13.64
N LYS A 49 -14.96 23.71 13.84
CA LYS A 49 -15.93 23.82 14.94
C LYS A 49 -15.30 23.66 16.32
N THR A 50 -14.25 22.86 16.45
CA THR A 50 -13.49 22.70 17.70
C THR A 50 -12.54 23.85 17.98
N GLY A 51 -12.35 24.78 17.03
CA GLY A 51 -11.47 25.94 17.21
C GLY A 51 -9.98 25.58 17.22
N LEU A 52 -9.58 24.51 16.51
CA LEU A 52 -8.16 24.18 16.36
C LEU A 52 -7.43 25.30 15.60
N ASP A 53 -6.16 25.47 15.91
CA ASP A 53 -5.29 26.49 15.33
C ASP A 53 -4.11 25.86 14.56
N ARG A 54 -3.15 26.69 14.12
CA ARG A 54 -1.98 26.22 13.37
C ARG A 54 -0.98 25.41 14.20
N ASN A 55 -1.05 25.50 15.52
CA ASN A 55 -0.17 24.76 16.44
C ASN A 55 -0.79 23.43 16.88
N SER A 56 -2.05 23.18 16.50
CA SER A 56 -2.74 21.94 16.76
C SER A 56 -2.13 20.78 15.96
N VAL A 57 -2.30 19.55 16.47
CA VAL A 57 -1.77 18.33 15.86
C VAL A 57 -2.91 17.36 15.58
N ILE A 58 -2.95 16.78 14.38
CA ILE A 58 -3.89 15.71 14.04
C ILE A 58 -3.22 14.34 14.22
N PHE A 59 -3.86 13.42 14.94
CA PHE A 59 -3.40 12.04 15.10
C PHE A 59 -4.25 11.11 14.24
N ALA A 60 -3.65 10.44 13.25
CA ALA A 60 -4.31 9.50 12.36
C ALA A 60 -4.21 8.07 12.92
N LEU A 61 -5.24 7.64 13.67
CA LEU A 61 -5.33 6.29 14.24
C LEU A 61 -6.16 5.36 13.34
N GLY A 62 -5.49 4.45 12.63
CA GLY A 62 -6.15 3.47 11.76
C GLY A 62 -5.24 2.91 10.66
N GLY A 63 -5.84 2.26 9.67
CA GLY A 63 -5.14 1.80 8.47
C GLY A 63 -4.89 2.91 7.44
N GLY A 64 -4.49 2.50 6.23
CA GLY A 64 -4.10 3.43 5.16
C GLY A 64 -5.21 4.41 4.74
N VAL A 65 -6.48 3.98 4.76
CA VAL A 65 -7.63 4.86 4.50
C VAL A 65 -7.66 6.07 5.43
N VAL A 66 -7.57 5.82 6.74
CA VAL A 66 -7.57 6.87 7.76
C VAL A 66 -6.31 7.71 7.66
N GLY A 67 -5.16 7.09 7.42
CA GLY A 67 -3.89 7.78 7.21
C GLY A 67 -3.96 8.80 6.07
N ASP A 68 -4.41 8.38 4.89
CA ASP A 68 -4.42 9.20 3.68
C ASP A 68 -5.40 10.37 3.78
N ILE A 69 -6.66 10.13 4.19
CA ILE A 69 -7.65 11.21 4.31
C ILE A 69 -7.28 12.20 5.40
N THR A 70 -6.72 11.72 6.52
CA THR A 70 -6.29 12.58 7.62
C THR A 70 -5.07 13.40 7.23
N GLY A 71 -4.09 12.79 6.57
CA GLY A 71 -2.92 13.51 6.04
C GLY A 71 -3.30 14.58 5.01
N PHE A 72 -4.28 14.29 4.14
CA PHE A 72 -4.81 15.26 3.19
C PHE A 72 -5.50 16.43 3.92
N CYS A 73 -6.34 16.13 4.90
CA CYS A 73 -6.97 17.16 5.74
C CYS A 73 -5.93 18.00 6.48
N ALA A 74 -4.90 17.39 7.06
CA ALA A 74 -3.80 18.10 7.72
C ALA A 74 -3.06 19.04 6.76
N SER A 75 -2.81 18.59 5.52
CA SER A 75 -2.10 19.39 4.50
C SER A 75 -2.89 20.61 4.02
N THR A 76 -4.22 20.55 4.09
CA THR A 76 -5.11 21.59 3.55
C THR A 76 -5.67 22.51 4.64
N TYR A 77 -5.90 21.99 5.84
CA TYR A 77 -6.38 22.76 6.98
C TYR A 77 -5.39 23.86 7.36
N MET A 78 -5.85 25.12 7.37
CA MET A 78 -5.01 26.31 7.57
C MET A 78 -3.75 26.38 6.67
N ARG A 79 -3.79 25.71 5.50
CA ARG A 79 -2.67 25.53 4.57
C ARG A 79 -1.52 24.65 5.09
N GLY A 80 -1.82 23.75 6.02
CA GLY A 80 -0.87 22.80 6.61
C GLY A 80 -0.77 22.96 8.12
N ILE A 81 -1.07 21.88 8.83
CA ILE A 81 -0.77 21.71 10.27
C ILE A 81 -0.11 20.35 10.52
N SER A 82 0.61 20.25 11.63
CA SER A 82 1.30 19.01 12.01
C SER A 82 0.33 17.82 12.12
N TYR A 83 0.78 16.65 11.67
CA TYR A 83 0.05 15.41 11.90
C TYR A 83 0.99 14.25 12.21
N ILE A 84 0.46 13.25 12.91
CA ILE A 84 1.15 12.05 13.35
C ILE A 84 0.35 10.84 12.83
N GLN A 85 1.04 9.86 12.24
CA GLN A 85 0.42 8.59 11.86
C GLN A 85 0.57 7.55 12.97
N ILE A 86 -0.51 6.85 13.29
CA ILE A 86 -0.55 5.70 14.19
C ILE A 86 -1.15 4.52 13.40
N PRO A 87 -0.37 3.91 12.47
CA PRO A 87 -0.86 2.88 11.57
C PRO A 87 -1.17 1.57 12.30
N THR A 88 -2.38 1.06 12.11
CA THR A 88 -2.88 -0.14 12.82
C THR A 88 -3.03 -1.38 11.95
N THR A 89 -2.64 -1.31 10.67
CA THR A 89 -2.61 -2.47 9.75
C THR A 89 -1.19 -2.71 9.28
N LEU A 90 -0.82 -3.96 8.99
CA LEU A 90 0.55 -4.24 8.51
C LEU A 90 0.85 -3.45 7.22
N LEU A 91 -0.10 -3.40 6.29
CA LEU A 91 0.02 -2.62 5.05
C LEU A 91 0.35 -1.14 5.33
N SER A 92 -0.36 -0.52 6.29
CA SER A 92 -0.09 0.88 6.62
C SER A 92 1.22 1.08 7.35
N GLN A 93 1.64 0.12 8.18
CA GLN A 93 2.92 0.15 8.90
C GLN A 93 4.12 0.04 7.95
N VAL A 94 4.05 -0.80 6.92
CA VAL A 94 5.18 -1.07 6.00
C VAL A 94 5.17 -0.22 4.74
N ASP A 95 4.01 0.35 4.39
CA ASP A 95 3.84 1.08 3.14
C ASP A 95 3.21 2.46 3.35
N SER A 96 1.89 2.57 3.52
CA SER A 96 1.19 3.86 3.35
C SER A 96 1.61 4.96 4.34
N SER A 97 2.11 4.60 5.52
CA SER A 97 2.55 5.59 6.52
C SER A 97 3.90 6.24 6.23
N VAL A 98 4.67 5.71 5.27
CA VAL A 98 6.00 6.22 4.90
C VAL A 98 5.96 6.82 3.49
N GLY A 99 6.38 8.08 3.37
CA GLY A 99 6.63 8.75 2.09
C GLY A 99 5.61 9.79 1.67
N GLY A 100 4.71 10.20 2.56
CA GLY A 100 3.98 11.47 2.48
C GLY A 100 2.93 11.59 1.38
N LYS A 101 2.59 10.52 0.66
CA LYS A 101 1.43 10.54 -0.25
C LYS A 101 0.17 10.54 0.60
N THR A 102 -0.67 11.55 0.45
CA THR A 102 -1.96 11.66 1.14
C THR A 102 -3.03 12.02 0.13
N GLY A 103 -4.28 11.62 0.36
CA GLY A 103 -5.32 11.93 -0.61
C GLY A 103 -6.63 11.22 -0.38
N VAL A 104 -7.54 11.47 -1.32
CA VAL A 104 -8.88 10.92 -1.39
C VAL A 104 -9.18 10.46 -2.80
N ASN A 105 -10.16 9.59 -2.91
CA ASN A 105 -10.67 9.04 -4.14
C ASN A 105 -11.69 10.00 -4.79
N HIS A 106 -11.79 9.89 -6.10
CA HIS A 106 -12.89 10.44 -6.90
C HIS A 106 -13.61 9.27 -7.58
N HIS A 107 -14.88 9.41 -7.91
CA HIS A 107 -15.64 8.35 -8.58
C HIS A 107 -15.04 7.92 -9.95
N LEU A 108 -14.19 8.76 -10.54
CA LEU A 108 -13.45 8.48 -11.78
C LEU A 108 -12.04 7.91 -11.55
N GLY A 109 -11.55 7.82 -10.31
CA GLY A 109 -10.20 7.32 -10.05
C GLY A 109 -9.78 7.37 -8.58
N LYS A 110 -9.05 6.33 -8.15
CA LYS A 110 -8.47 6.18 -6.81
C LYS A 110 -7.28 7.12 -6.65
N ASN A 111 -7.13 7.75 -5.48
CA ASN A 111 -5.99 8.62 -5.12
C ASN A 111 -5.70 9.80 -6.07
N MET A 112 -6.68 10.23 -6.88
CA MET A 112 -6.48 11.29 -7.88
C MET A 112 -6.42 12.71 -7.29
N ILE A 113 -6.85 12.88 -6.04
CA ILE A 113 -6.91 14.18 -5.36
C ILE A 113 -6.12 14.06 -4.06
N GLY A 114 -5.02 14.80 -3.95
CA GLY A 114 -4.12 14.62 -2.82
C GLY A 114 -2.96 15.62 -2.77
N THR A 115 -2.10 15.42 -1.78
CA THR A 115 -0.88 16.22 -1.58
C THR A 115 0.27 15.33 -1.14
N PHE A 116 1.50 15.79 -1.41
CA PHE A 116 2.69 15.25 -0.76
C PHE A 116 2.89 16.02 0.55
N TYR A 117 2.61 15.37 1.69
CA TYR A 117 2.64 15.97 3.03
C TYR A 117 3.19 14.98 4.06
N GLN A 118 4.37 15.26 4.61
CA GLN A 118 5.06 14.35 5.53
C GLN A 118 4.49 14.44 6.95
N PRO A 119 4.30 13.30 7.65
CA PRO A 119 3.95 13.33 9.06
C PRO A 119 5.15 13.80 9.91
N GLY A 120 4.87 14.42 11.05
CA GLY A 120 5.89 14.74 12.05
C GLY A 120 6.44 13.50 12.76
N LEU A 121 5.64 12.43 12.80
CA LEU A 121 5.99 11.14 13.41
C LEU A 121 5.10 10.02 12.83
N VAL A 122 5.68 8.83 12.70
CA VAL A 122 4.94 7.57 12.48
C VAL A 122 5.18 6.68 13.69
N TRP A 123 4.12 6.39 14.45
CA TRP A 123 4.17 5.57 15.66
C TRP A 123 3.60 4.18 15.39
N ILE A 124 4.49 3.19 15.25
CA ILE A 124 4.11 1.80 14.98
C ILE A 124 4.14 1.00 16.28
N ASP A 125 2.97 0.53 16.72
CA ASP A 125 2.84 -0.47 17.77
C ASP A 125 2.43 -1.81 17.15
N ILE A 126 3.31 -2.81 17.21
CA ILE A 126 3.08 -4.13 16.60
C ILE A 126 1.93 -4.89 17.29
N GLU A 127 1.60 -4.53 18.53
CA GLU A 127 0.50 -5.17 19.26
C GLU A 127 -0.85 -4.93 18.58
N THR A 128 -0.99 -3.86 17.78
CA THR A 128 -2.24 -3.60 17.06
C THR A 128 -2.56 -4.66 16.00
N LEU A 129 -1.55 -5.43 15.57
CA LEU A 129 -1.73 -6.50 14.58
C LEU A 129 -2.42 -7.72 15.17
N LYS A 130 -2.45 -7.89 16.50
CA LYS A 130 -3.11 -9.04 17.16
C LYS A 130 -4.63 -9.07 16.97
N THR A 131 -5.24 -7.91 16.69
CA THR A 131 -6.68 -7.82 16.40
C THR A 131 -6.97 -7.68 14.90
N LEU A 132 -5.95 -7.67 14.06
CA LEU A 132 -6.11 -7.47 12.62
C LEU A 132 -6.65 -8.78 12.01
N PRO A 133 -7.69 -8.73 11.16
CA PRO A 133 -8.12 -9.93 10.44
C PRO A 133 -6.98 -10.55 9.65
N GLU A 134 -6.87 -11.87 9.65
CA GLU A 134 -5.79 -12.60 8.98
C GLU A 134 -5.66 -12.18 7.50
N ARG A 135 -6.78 -12.05 6.78
CA ARG A 135 -6.79 -11.61 5.38
C ARG A 135 -6.14 -10.22 5.18
N GLU A 136 -6.32 -9.30 6.12
CA GLU A 136 -5.69 -7.97 6.10
C GLU A 136 -4.20 -8.03 6.46
N LEU A 137 -3.79 -8.95 7.35
CA LEU A 137 -2.38 -9.22 7.62
C LEU A 137 -1.69 -9.73 6.34
N LEU A 138 -2.28 -10.73 5.68
CA LEU A 138 -1.75 -11.28 4.42
C LEU A 138 -1.66 -10.21 3.33
N SER A 139 -2.69 -9.36 3.21
CA SER A 139 -2.67 -8.20 2.30
C SER A 139 -1.45 -7.29 2.56
N GLY A 140 -1.10 -7.03 3.82
CA GLY A 140 0.13 -6.31 4.17
C GLY A 140 1.42 -7.06 3.83
N ILE A 141 1.44 -8.39 3.98
CA ILE A 141 2.61 -9.22 3.65
C ILE A 141 2.94 -9.17 2.15
N ALA A 142 1.95 -9.00 1.27
CA ALA A 142 2.21 -8.83 -0.16
C ALA A 142 3.16 -7.65 -0.44
N GLU A 143 2.96 -6.52 0.24
CA GLU A 143 3.84 -5.35 0.14
C GLU A 143 5.22 -5.61 0.78
N VAL A 144 5.28 -6.43 1.83
CA VAL A 144 6.54 -6.88 2.43
C VAL A 144 7.36 -7.71 1.44
N ILE A 145 6.73 -8.68 0.76
CA ILE A 145 7.37 -9.51 -0.27
C ILE A 145 7.88 -8.62 -1.42
N LYS A 146 7.07 -7.65 -1.85
CA LYS A 146 7.45 -6.68 -2.90
C LYS A 146 8.81 -6.04 -2.61
N TYR A 147 9.06 -5.59 -1.38
CA TYR A 147 10.35 -5.00 -1.01
C TYR A 147 11.54 -5.95 -1.22
N GLY A 148 11.36 -7.23 -0.90
CA GLY A 148 12.38 -8.25 -1.15
C GLY A 148 12.68 -8.40 -2.64
N VAL A 149 11.64 -8.45 -3.48
CA VAL A 149 11.81 -8.61 -4.93
C VAL A 149 12.46 -7.38 -5.57
N ILE A 150 12.07 -6.18 -5.17
CA ILE A 150 12.52 -4.95 -5.85
C ILE A 150 13.89 -4.44 -5.40
N TRP A 151 14.35 -4.79 -4.19
CA TRP A 151 15.48 -4.12 -3.56
C TRP A 151 16.43 -5.03 -2.76
N ASP A 152 15.93 -6.13 -2.20
CA ASP A 152 16.68 -6.86 -1.18
C ASP A 152 16.44 -8.38 -1.20
N ARG A 153 17.38 -9.08 -1.84
CA ARG A 153 17.40 -10.55 -1.88
C ARG A 153 17.50 -11.20 -0.51
N GLU A 154 18.34 -10.67 0.38
CA GLU A 154 18.51 -11.23 1.72
C GLU A 154 17.22 -11.12 2.52
N PHE A 155 16.49 -10.00 2.35
CA PHE A 155 15.17 -9.84 2.95
C PHE A 155 14.14 -10.79 2.34
N PHE A 156 14.14 -11.00 1.02
CA PHE A 156 13.29 -12.00 0.38
C PHE A 156 13.51 -13.41 0.96
N GLU A 157 14.77 -13.83 1.10
CA GLU A 157 15.13 -15.12 1.69
C GLU A 157 14.80 -15.19 3.19
N TYR A 158 14.93 -14.08 3.90
CA TYR A 158 14.53 -13.97 5.30
C TYR A 158 13.04 -14.22 5.47
N LEU A 159 12.20 -13.69 4.58
CA LEU A 159 10.75 -13.92 4.60
C LEU A 159 10.39 -15.39 4.37
N ASP A 160 11.13 -16.12 3.53
CA ASP A 160 10.91 -17.57 3.36
C ASP A 160 11.27 -18.33 4.65
N LYS A 161 12.41 -17.99 5.27
CA LYS A 161 12.91 -18.64 6.49
C LYS A 161 12.10 -18.33 7.75
N LYS A 162 11.50 -17.15 7.84
CA LYS A 162 10.79 -16.62 9.02
C LYS A 162 9.28 -16.55 8.85
N ARG A 163 8.75 -17.28 7.86
CA ARG A 163 7.34 -17.31 7.53
C ARG A 163 6.46 -17.64 8.73
N ASP A 164 6.76 -18.73 9.43
CA ASP A 164 5.91 -19.23 10.50
C ASP A 164 5.92 -18.28 11.71
N GLU A 165 7.08 -17.70 12.04
CA GLU A 165 7.18 -16.66 13.06
C GLU A 165 6.41 -15.38 12.65
N LEU A 166 6.48 -14.97 11.39
CA LEU A 166 5.76 -13.79 10.90
C LEU A 166 4.24 -14.00 10.94
N LEU A 167 3.75 -15.16 10.48
CA LEU A 167 2.34 -15.52 10.55
C LEU A 167 1.87 -15.73 12.00
N GLY A 168 2.76 -16.21 12.87
CA GLY A 168 2.54 -16.33 14.31
C GLY A 168 2.60 -15.01 15.09
N LEU A 169 2.79 -13.87 14.40
CA LEU A 169 2.94 -12.55 15.00
C LEU A 169 4.06 -12.46 16.05
N ASP A 170 5.17 -13.17 15.82
CA ASP A 170 6.35 -13.09 16.66
C ASP A 170 6.88 -11.64 16.74
N PRO A 171 7.01 -11.04 17.94
CA PRO A 171 7.36 -9.63 18.08
C PRO A 171 8.71 -9.23 17.46
N GLU A 172 9.72 -10.09 17.57
CA GLU A 172 11.05 -9.82 17.02
C GLU A 172 11.01 -9.84 15.49
N THR A 173 10.38 -10.87 14.92
CA THR A 173 10.22 -11.03 13.47
C THR A 173 9.38 -9.91 12.87
N LEU A 174 8.23 -9.56 13.47
CA LEU A 174 7.40 -8.43 13.03
C LEU A 174 8.18 -7.11 13.05
N SER A 175 8.88 -6.83 14.15
CA SER A 175 9.67 -5.60 14.28
C SER A 175 10.79 -5.52 13.24
N ALA A 176 11.47 -6.64 12.97
CA ALA A 176 12.52 -6.72 11.97
C ALA A 176 11.96 -6.49 10.55
N VAL A 177 10.84 -7.14 10.21
CA VAL A 177 10.14 -7.01 8.93
C VAL A 177 9.69 -5.58 8.70
N ILE A 178 8.96 -4.99 9.65
CA ILE A 178 8.46 -3.62 9.53
C ILE A 178 9.62 -2.64 9.40
N ARG A 179 10.64 -2.76 10.26
CA ARG A 179 11.83 -1.90 10.20
C ARG A 179 12.52 -1.97 8.84
N ARG A 180 12.67 -3.17 8.28
CA ARG A 180 13.33 -3.35 6.98
C ARG A 180 12.49 -2.76 5.85
N SER A 181 11.18 -3.03 5.82
CA SER A 181 10.27 -2.44 4.83
C SER A 181 10.27 -0.91 4.87
N CYS A 182 10.13 -0.32 6.06
CA CYS A 182 10.21 1.15 6.22
C CYS A 182 11.58 1.68 5.77
N GLY A 183 12.67 0.99 6.12
CA GLY A 183 14.03 1.38 5.73
C GLY A 183 14.22 1.38 4.21
N ILE A 184 13.71 0.36 3.50
CA ILE A 184 13.75 0.29 2.04
C ILE A 184 12.91 1.42 1.43
N LYS A 185 11.66 1.60 1.89
CA LYS A 185 10.79 2.66 1.37
C LYS A 185 11.40 4.05 1.61
N ALA A 186 11.95 4.30 2.80
CA ALA A 186 12.63 5.55 3.12
C ALA A 186 13.82 5.80 2.20
N ALA A 187 14.66 4.79 1.93
CA ALA A 187 15.82 4.92 1.04
C ALA A 187 15.44 5.20 -0.42
N VAL A 188 14.29 4.69 -0.88
CA VAL A 188 13.74 4.97 -2.21
C VAL A 188 13.12 6.37 -2.26
N VAL A 189 12.27 6.71 -1.29
CA VAL A 189 11.57 8.00 -1.22
C VAL A 189 12.54 9.17 -1.02
N SER A 190 13.59 9.00 -0.20
CA SER A 190 14.59 10.07 0.02
C SER A 190 15.36 10.43 -1.26
N LYS A 191 15.40 9.52 -2.23
CA LYS A 191 16.04 9.74 -3.54
C LYS A 191 15.08 10.30 -4.59
N ASP A 192 13.77 10.14 -4.39
CA ASP A 192 12.73 10.58 -5.32
C ASP A 192 11.39 10.75 -4.61
N GLU A 193 11.24 11.87 -3.89
CA GLU A 193 10.04 12.11 -3.06
C GLU A 193 8.77 12.23 -3.91
N ARG A 194 8.85 12.79 -5.12
CA ARG A 194 7.68 13.09 -5.96
C ARG A 194 7.41 12.07 -7.07
N GLU A 195 8.06 10.91 -7.01
CA GLU A 195 7.83 9.80 -7.96
C GLU A 195 8.08 10.17 -9.43
N SER A 196 9.19 10.86 -9.66
CA SER A 196 9.62 11.27 -11.01
C SER A 196 10.55 10.27 -11.69
N GLY A 197 11.10 9.30 -10.96
CA GLY A 197 12.11 8.37 -11.42
C GLY A 197 12.16 7.09 -10.58
N LEU A 198 13.10 7.01 -9.64
CA LEU A 198 13.39 5.79 -8.87
C LEU A 198 12.18 5.29 -8.08
N ARG A 199 11.36 6.17 -7.50
CA ARG A 199 10.26 5.76 -6.60
C ARG A 199 9.20 4.94 -7.33
N ALA A 200 9.14 5.01 -8.66
CA ALA A 200 8.28 4.16 -9.46
C ALA A 200 8.56 2.65 -9.30
N ILE A 201 9.74 2.22 -8.83
CA ILE A 201 9.99 0.79 -8.54
C ILE A 201 9.07 0.22 -7.47
N LEU A 202 8.50 1.08 -6.60
CA LEU A 202 7.54 0.66 -5.58
C LEU A 202 6.21 0.20 -6.19
N ASN A 203 6.00 0.42 -7.49
CA ASN A 203 4.81 0.00 -8.23
C ASN A 203 4.97 -1.40 -8.86
N TYR A 204 5.98 -2.18 -8.48
CA TYR A 204 6.04 -3.60 -8.84
C TYR A 204 4.78 -4.34 -8.39
N GLY A 205 4.19 -5.10 -9.30
CA GLY A 205 2.90 -5.79 -9.15
C GLY A 205 1.67 -4.88 -9.25
N HIS A 206 1.81 -3.55 -9.27
CA HIS A 206 0.68 -2.64 -9.21
C HIS A 206 0.02 -2.41 -10.57
N THR A 207 0.76 -2.48 -11.68
CA THR A 207 0.18 -2.27 -13.02
C THR A 207 -0.87 -3.34 -13.31
N VAL A 208 -0.52 -4.60 -13.07
CA VAL A 208 -1.48 -5.71 -13.20
C VAL A 208 -2.46 -5.74 -12.02
N GLY A 209 -2.01 -5.48 -10.79
CA GLY A 209 -2.85 -5.47 -9.60
C GLY A 209 -4.01 -4.47 -9.67
N HIS A 210 -3.75 -3.21 -10.03
CA HIS A 210 -4.80 -2.20 -10.18
C HIS A 210 -5.80 -2.55 -11.30
N ALA A 211 -5.34 -3.18 -12.38
CA ALA A 211 -6.22 -3.67 -13.43
C ALA A 211 -7.17 -4.77 -12.90
N ILE A 212 -6.67 -5.69 -12.07
CA ILE A 212 -7.48 -6.71 -11.41
C ILE A 212 -8.50 -6.09 -10.45
N GLU A 213 -8.08 -5.14 -9.61
CA GLU A 213 -9.00 -4.42 -8.71
C GLU A 213 -10.11 -3.73 -9.50
N THR A 214 -9.75 -3.03 -10.58
CA THR A 214 -10.69 -2.30 -11.44
C THR A 214 -11.70 -3.24 -12.11
N VAL A 215 -11.23 -4.34 -12.71
CA VAL A 215 -12.09 -5.31 -13.40
C VAL A 215 -13.02 -6.04 -12.42
N THR A 216 -12.59 -6.21 -11.17
CA THR A 216 -13.40 -6.84 -10.11
C THR A 216 -14.25 -5.85 -9.30
N GLY A 217 -14.23 -4.56 -9.68
CA GLY A 217 -14.98 -3.52 -9.00
C GLY A 217 -14.60 -3.34 -7.52
N TYR A 218 -13.36 -3.67 -7.14
CA TYR A 218 -12.85 -3.57 -5.77
C TYR A 218 -13.59 -4.44 -4.73
N GLN A 219 -14.37 -5.44 -5.17
CA GLN A 219 -15.18 -6.28 -4.27
C GLN A 219 -14.58 -7.66 -4.01
N ARG A 220 -13.75 -8.16 -4.93
CA ARG A 220 -13.26 -9.55 -4.88
C ARG A 220 -11.94 -9.68 -4.13
N TYR A 221 -10.96 -8.85 -4.49
CA TYR A 221 -9.61 -8.90 -3.95
C TYR A 221 -9.34 -7.69 -3.07
N LEU A 222 -8.65 -7.91 -1.95
CA LEU A 222 -7.97 -6.83 -1.25
C LEU A 222 -6.79 -6.33 -2.08
N HIS A 223 -6.34 -5.10 -1.83
CA HIS A 223 -5.20 -4.49 -2.53
C HIS A 223 -3.97 -5.42 -2.57
N GLY A 224 -3.54 -5.95 -1.42
CA GLY A 224 -2.37 -6.82 -1.35
C GLY A 224 -2.55 -8.16 -2.08
N GLU A 225 -3.77 -8.69 -2.15
CA GLU A 225 -4.06 -9.90 -2.95
C GLU A 225 -3.91 -9.61 -4.44
N ALA A 226 -4.40 -8.46 -4.92
CA ALA A 226 -4.24 -8.04 -6.30
C ALA A 226 -2.77 -7.75 -6.64
N VAL A 227 -2.02 -7.11 -5.74
CA VAL A 227 -0.58 -6.89 -5.88
C VAL A 227 0.19 -8.22 -5.91
N ALA A 228 -0.17 -9.19 -5.06
CA ALA A 228 0.46 -10.51 -5.04
C ALA A 228 0.30 -11.25 -6.38
N ILE A 229 -0.91 -11.23 -6.95
CA ILE A 229 -1.15 -11.74 -8.30
C ILE A 229 -0.31 -10.97 -9.31
N GLY A 230 -0.37 -9.63 -9.25
CA GLY A 230 0.36 -8.76 -10.16
C GLY A 230 1.87 -8.99 -10.16
N MET A 231 2.49 -9.24 -9.00
CA MET A 231 3.92 -9.56 -8.90
C MET A 231 4.27 -10.81 -9.72
N VAL A 232 3.45 -11.86 -9.66
CA VAL A 232 3.69 -13.11 -10.41
C VAL A 232 3.52 -12.89 -11.91
N TYR A 233 2.47 -12.17 -12.34
CA TYR A 233 2.28 -11.85 -13.76
C TYR A 233 3.40 -10.96 -14.30
N GLU A 234 3.83 -9.94 -13.55
CA GLU A 234 4.94 -9.08 -13.94
C GLU A 234 6.28 -9.84 -13.97
N ALA A 235 6.48 -10.82 -13.08
CA ALA A 235 7.64 -11.72 -13.18
C ALA A 235 7.59 -12.62 -14.43
N GLU A 236 6.41 -13.11 -14.83
CA GLU A 236 6.24 -13.88 -16.08
C GLU A 236 6.43 -13.03 -17.34
N ILE A 237 6.01 -11.76 -17.31
CA ILE A 237 6.33 -10.78 -18.37
C ILE A 237 7.85 -10.60 -18.46
N ALA A 238 8.52 -10.42 -17.33
CA ALA A 238 9.98 -10.30 -17.28
C ALA A 238 10.69 -11.53 -17.85
N ARG A 239 10.20 -12.74 -17.53
CA ARG A 239 10.73 -14.00 -18.07
C ARG A 239 10.54 -14.10 -19.58
N SER A 240 9.37 -13.71 -20.09
CA SER A 240 9.07 -13.69 -21.52
C SER A 240 9.95 -12.70 -22.30
N LEU A 241 10.45 -11.67 -21.62
CA LEU A 241 11.43 -10.72 -22.15
C LEU A 241 12.90 -11.15 -21.94
N GLY A 242 13.15 -12.31 -21.34
CA GLY A 242 14.49 -12.81 -21.03
C GLY A 242 15.21 -12.02 -19.92
N MET A 243 14.46 -11.30 -19.08
CA MET A 243 15.02 -10.47 -18.00
C MET A 243 15.29 -11.25 -16.72
N ILE A 244 14.48 -12.27 -16.44
CA ILE A 244 14.60 -13.19 -15.29
C ILE A 244 14.43 -14.63 -15.79
N ASP A 245 15.04 -15.59 -15.11
CA ASP A 245 14.88 -17.01 -15.41
C ASP A 245 13.62 -17.61 -14.76
N SER A 246 13.30 -18.85 -15.14
CA SER A 246 12.16 -19.58 -14.57
C SER A 246 12.31 -19.82 -13.07
N GLU A 247 13.54 -20.03 -12.58
CA GLU A 247 13.81 -20.24 -11.15
C GLU A 247 13.46 -19.00 -10.31
N GLY A 248 13.76 -17.80 -10.82
CA GLY A 248 13.40 -16.54 -10.19
C GLY A 248 11.87 -16.34 -10.12
N VAL A 249 11.16 -16.62 -11.21
CA VAL A 249 9.68 -16.56 -11.22
C VAL A 249 9.08 -17.57 -10.25
N ASP A 250 9.56 -18.80 -10.27
CA ASP A 250 9.08 -19.87 -9.39
C ASP A 250 9.35 -19.56 -7.92
N SER A 251 10.48 -18.93 -7.60
CA SER A 251 10.81 -18.48 -6.25
C SER A 251 9.80 -17.43 -5.75
N ILE A 252 9.48 -16.42 -6.57
CA ILE A 252 8.49 -15.39 -6.24
C ILE A 252 7.11 -16.02 -6.04
N ARG A 253 6.67 -16.86 -6.99
CA ARG A 253 5.39 -17.58 -6.92
C ARG A 253 5.31 -18.47 -5.68
N LYS A 254 6.38 -19.20 -5.37
CA LYS A 254 6.45 -20.08 -4.21
C LYS A 254 6.31 -19.30 -2.91
N LEU A 255 7.01 -18.17 -2.77
CA LEU A 255 6.93 -17.35 -1.57
C LEU A 255 5.53 -16.75 -1.40
N VAL A 256 4.93 -16.20 -2.46
CA VAL A 256 3.54 -15.69 -2.45
C VAL A 256 2.58 -16.79 -1.97
N ARG A 257 2.64 -17.99 -2.57
CA ARG A 257 1.78 -19.12 -2.16
C ARG A 257 2.06 -19.60 -0.75
N ALA A 258 3.32 -19.57 -0.30
CA ALA A 258 3.69 -19.98 1.05
C ALA A 258 2.96 -19.12 2.09
N TYR A 259 2.82 -17.82 1.87
CA TYR A 259 2.03 -16.94 2.74
C TYR A 259 0.51 -17.06 2.57
N GLY A 260 0.00 -17.98 1.74
CA GLY A 260 -1.43 -18.15 1.50
C GLY A 260 -2.05 -17.07 0.61
N LEU A 261 -1.23 -16.24 -0.05
CA LEU A 261 -1.68 -15.23 -0.99
C LEU A 261 -2.00 -15.85 -2.36
N PRO A 262 -2.95 -15.26 -3.12
CA PRO A 262 -3.21 -15.70 -4.48
C PRO A 262 -2.03 -15.35 -5.39
N ALA A 263 -1.56 -16.34 -6.15
CA ALA A 263 -0.51 -16.18 -7.15
C ALA A 263 -1.04 -16.09 -8.59
N GLU A 264 -2.35 -16.29 -8.76
CA GLU A 264 -3.02 -16.33 -10.06
C GLU A 264 -4.38 -15.64 -9.96
N ALA A 265 -4.78 -14.99 -11.05
CA ALA A 265 -6.14 -14.49 -11.21
C ALA A 265 -7.07 -15.69 -11.43
N GLY A 266 -8.17 -15.79 -10.68
CA GLY A 266 -9.13 -16.89 -10.88
C GLY A 266 -9.64 -16.95 -12.32
N HIS A 267 -9.80 -18.17 -12.87
CA HIS A 267 -10.14 -18.47 -14.28
C HIS A 267 -11.35 -17.76 -14.90
N GLN A 268 -12.18 -17.12 -14.07
CA GLN A 268 -13.35 -16.35 -14.51
C GLN A 268 -13.01 -14.91 -14.92
N LEU A 269 -11.79 -14.44 -14.65
CA LEU A 269 -11.36 -13.12 -15.09
C LEU A 269 -11.05 -13.17 -16.59
N ASN A 270 -11.82 -12.41 -17.36
CA ASN A 270 -11.55 -12.26 -18.78
C ASN A 270 -10.27 -11.42 -18.94
N MET A 271 -9.19 -12.07 -19.35
CA MET A 271 -7.88 -11.45 -19.49
C MET A 271 -7.88 -10.29 -20.49
N SER A 272 -8.79 -10.27 -21.47
CA SER A 272 -8.94 -9.13 -22.37
C SER A 272 -9.46 -7.87 -21.66
N ASN A 273 -10.25 -8.03 -20.60
CA ASN A 273 -10.69 -6.92 -19.76
C ASN A 273 -9.54 -6.37 -18.90
N ILE A 274 -8.62 -7.23 -18.44
CA ILE A 274 -7.43 -6.80 -17.70
C ILE A 274 -6.49 -6.00 -18.62
N SER A 275 -6.23 -6.50 -19.83
CA SER A 275 -5.47 -5.75 -20.85
C SER A 275 -6.11 -4.41 -21.19
N SER A 276 -7.44 -4.37 -21.30
CA SER A 276 -8.18 -3.13 -21.55
C SER A 276 -8.11 -2.16 -20.37
N ALA A 277 -8.18 -2.64 -19.13
CA ALA A 277 -8.05 -1.83 -17.93
C ALA A 277 -6.64 -1.21 -17.80
N MET A 278 -5.58 -2.00 -18.07
CA MET A 278 -4.21 -1.48 -18.17
C MET A 278 -4.09 -0.38 -19.26
N ALA A 279 -4.82 -0.53 -20.38
CA ALA A 279 -4.84 0.46 -21.45
C ALA A 279 -5.68 1.72 -21.13
N LEU A 280 -6.63 1.66 -20.19
CA LEU A 280 -7.41 2.82 -19.74
C LEU A 280 -6.64 3.67 -18.74
N ASP A 281 -5.91 3.04 -17.82
CA ASP A 281 -4.95 3.73 -16.94
C ASP A 281 -3.91 4.52 -17.79
N LYS A 282 -3.57 3.98 -18.97
CA LYS A 282 -2.77 4.62 -20.03
C LYS A 282 -3.33 5.96 -20.55
N LYS A 283 -4.65 6.16 -20.63
CA LYS A 283 -5.23 7.42 -21.15
C LYS A 283 -5.09 8.58 -20.16
N ALA A 284 -4.94 8.29 -18.87
CA ALA A 284 -4.73 9.31 -17.83
C ALA A 284 -3.30 9.90 -17.87
N LEU A 285 -2.31 9.16 -18.39
CA LEU A 285 -0.89 9.53 -18.35
C LEU A 285 -0.27 9.88 -19.72
N SER A 286 -1.06 10.01 -20.79
CA SER A 286 -0.59 10.41 -22.15
C SER A 286 0.62 9.61 -22.67
N GLY A 287 0.70 8.29 -22.42
CA GLY A 287 1.91 7.53 -22.74
C GLY A 287 1.77 6.01 -22.85
N THR A 288 2.93 5.36 -22.99
CA THR A 288 3.11 3.90 -23.03
C THR A 288 3.06 3.31 -21.62
N VAL A 289 2.46 2.13 -21.44
CA VAL A 289 2.42 1.44 -20.13
C VAL A 289 3.86 1.21 -19.64
N ARG A 290 4.13 1.62 -18.41
CA ARG A 290 5.39 1.39 -17.70
C ARG A 290 5.19 0.25 -16.71
N PHE A 291 5.92 -0.82 -16.91
CA PHE A 291 6.01 -1.93 -15.96
C PHE A 291 7.25 -1.77 -15.11
N VAL A 292 7.20 -2.32 -13.89
CA VAL A 292 8.39 -2.56 -13.08
C VAL A 292 8.63 -4.06 -13.16
N LEU A 293 9.73 -4.49 -13.75
CA LEU A 293 9.98 -5.89 -14.04
C LEU A 293 11.26 -6.35 -13.33
N PRO A 294 11.26 -7.52 -12.66
CA PRO A 294 12.47 -8.03 -12.04
C PRO A 294 13.51 -8.46 -13.08
N GLU A 295 14.76 -8.05 -12.86
CA GLU A 295 15.94 -8.63 -13.54
C GLU A 295 16.48 -9.82 -12.73
N GLU A 296 16.34 -9.74 -11.41
CA GLU A 296 16.61 -10.81 -10.46
C GLU A 296 15.90 -10.47 -9.14
N ILE A 297 15.80 -11.42 -8.21
CA ILE A 297 15.30 -11.09 -6.87
C ILE A 297 16.27 -10.10 -6.21
N GLY A 298 15.71 -8.97 -5.76
CA GLY A 298 16.43 -7.84 -5.19
C GLY A 298 16.72 -6.71 -6.18
N LYS A 299 16.34 -6.86 -7.46
CA LYS A 299 16.64 -5.87 -8.50
C LYS A 299 15.57 -5.85 -9.59
N VAL A 300 14.99 -4.67 -9.79
CA VAL A 300 13.99 -4.42 -10.84
C VAL A 300 14.42 -3.31 -11.80
N LYS A 301 13.77 -3.28 -12.96
CA LYS A 301 13.91 -2.25 -13.98
C LYS A 301 12.55 -1.76 -14.45
N ILE A 302 12.46 -0.46 -14.71
CA ILE A 302 11.28 0.13 -15.33
C ILE A 302 11.35 -0.11 -16.84
N VAL A 303 10.34 -0.77 -17.39
CA VAL A 303 10.26 -1.14 -18.81
C VAL A 303 9.00 -0.54 -19.42
N SER A 304 9.16 0.12 -20.56
CA SER A 304 8.06 0.70 -21.34
C SER A 304 7.93 -0.04 -22.66
N GLY A 305 6.72 -0.11 -23.20
CA GLY A 305 6.51 -0.62 -24.57
C GLY A 305 6.62 -2.14 -24.68
N VAL A 306 6.21 -2.86 -23.64
CA VAL A 306 6.03 -4.32 -23.71
C VAL A 306 4.99 -4.62 -24.80
N ASP A 307 5.33 -5.55 -25.69
CA ASP A 307 4.45 -5.96 -26.79
C ASP A 307 3.13 -6.54 -26.25
N THR A 308 2.02 -6.12 -26.85
CA THR A 308 0.68 -6.61 -26.49
C THR A 308 0.60 -8.13 -26.65
N GLU A 309 1.29 -8.72 -27.62
CA GLU A 309 1.27 -10.17 -27.83
C GLU A 309 1.95 -10.93 -26.67
N ILE A 310 2.99 -10.34 -26.07
CA ILE A 310 3.64 -10.89 -24.86
C ILE A 310 2.68 -10.80 -23.68
N LEU A 311 2.02 -9.65 -23.52
CA LEU A 311 1.03 -9.46 -22.45
C LEU A 311 -0.11 -10.47 -22.59
N GLU A 312 -0.66 -10.68 -23.79
CA GLU A 312 -1.72 -11.65 -24.02
C GLU A 312 -1.29 -13.09 -23.72
N LYS A 313 -0.10 -13.51 -24.16
CA LYS A 313 0.44 -14.85 -23.87
C LYS A 313 0.57 -15.11 -22.37
N VAL A 314 1.22 -14.19 -21.65
CA VAL A 314 1.40 -14.30 -20.20
C VAL A 314 0.06 -14.30 -19.47
N MET A 315 -0.86 -13.43 -19.90
CA MET A 315 -2.18 -13.34 -19.29
C MET A 315 -3.03 -14.60 -19.52
N LEU A 316 -2.95 -15.21 -20.71
CA LEU A 316 -3.67 -16.43 -21.06
C LEU A 316 -2.98 -17.72 -20.58
N GLY A 317 -1.73 -17.64 -20.10
CA GLY A 317 -0.93 -18.80 -19.69
C GLY A 317 -0.50 -19.69 -20.88
N ILE A 318 -0.26 -19.08 -22.05
CA ILE A 318 0.10 -19.75 -23.32
C ILE A 318 1.57 -19.50 -23.66
#